data_AF-A0A7J7ILP8-F1
#
_entry.id   AF-A0A7J7ILP8-F1
#
_cell.length_a   1.000
_cell.length_b   1.000
_cell.length_c   1.000
_cell.angle_alpha   90.00
_cell.angle_beta   90.00
_cell.angle_gamma   90.00
#
_symmetry.space_group_name_H-M   'P 1'
#
loop_
_entity.id
_entity.type
_entity.pdbx_description
1 polymer ?
#
loop_
_entity_poly.entity_id
_entity_poly.type
_entity_poly.pdbx_seq_one_letter_code
_entity_poly.pdbx_strand_id
1 'polypeptide(L)'
;MFDPELALSTVYFEKQESGSQLCVLHCLNNVLQGPCFSVEDLVAISTELDKAERALLRDHELLRSYAHDSLNLSETGFFSVQVLEAALGVYGVHWQPFGREAVGECAVRSAACSAVAYGALLLHQSSHWFALRRFGRKQTSRRWVLLDSLKFRPEIRRSDEVVALVARYLSAGAVVFGIPKQALPETLADQSGVWETA
;
A
#
# COMPACT_ATOMS: atom_id res chain seq x y z
N MET A 1 -15.13 0.81 26.87
CA MET A 1 -13.69 0.55 26.86
C MET A 1 -13.37 -0.10 25.53
N PHE A 2 -12.52 0.53 24.73
CA PHE A 2 -12.03 -0.03 23.46
C PHE A 2 -11.29 -1.36 23.70
N ASP A 3 -11.64 -2.41 22.95
CA ASP A 3 -10.96 -3.70 22.94
C ASP A 3 -10.13 -3.84 21.65
N PRO A 4 -8.79 -3.68 21.72
CA PRO A 4 -7.92 -3.75 20.55
C PRO A 4 -7.92 -5.11 19.84
N GLU A 5 -8.03 -6.21 20.58
CA GLU A 5 -7.95 -7.56 20.01
C GLU A 5 -9.25 -7.90 19.26
N LEU A 6 -10.39 -7.54 19.84
CA LEU A 6 -11.68 -7.64 19.14
C LEU A 6 -11.72 -6.76 17.90
N ALA A 7 -11.19 -5.53 17.97
CA ALA A 7 -11.10 -4.65 16.81
C ALA A 7 -10.23 -5.26 15.70
N LEU A 8 -9.03 -5.74 16.03
CA LEU A 8 -8.12 -6.38 15.07
C LEU A 8 -8.68 -7.67 14.47
N SER A 9 -9.56 -8.40 15.18
CA SER A 9 -10.25 -9.58 14.64
C SER A 9 -11.16 -9.26 13.44
N THR A 10 -11.56 -7.99 13.28
CA THR A 10 -12.37 -7.52 12.12
C THR A 10 -11.52 -7.06 10.95
N VAL A 11 -10.21 -6.96 11.12
CA VAL A 11 -9.25 -6.50 10.11
C VAL A 11 -8.73 -7.69 9.35
N TYR A 12 -8.85 -7.61 8.03
CA TYR A 12 -8.23 -8.58 7.17
C TYR A 12 -6.71 -8.38 7.16
N PHE A 13 -5.95 -9.46 7.37
CA PHE A 13 -4.50 -9.44 7.36
C PHE A 13 -3.92 -10.72 6.75
N GLU A 14 -3.21 -10.55 5.63
CA GLU A 14 -2.34 -11.55 5.05
C GLU A 14 -0.89 -11.30 5.46
N LYS A 15 -0.34 -12.33 6.10
CA LYS A 15 1.08 -12.43 6.39
C LYS A 15 1.79 -13.07 5.21
N GLN A 16 2.95 -12.53 4.84
CA GLN A 16 3.79 -13.16 3.82
C GLN A 16 4.75 -14.17 4.44
N GLU A 17 5.07 -15.21 3.69
CA GLU A 17 6.10 -16.17 4.10
C GLU A 17 7.46 -15.49 4.14
N SER A 18 8.23 -15.75 5.20
CA SER A 18 9.56 -15.16 5.36
C SER A 18 10.49 -15.59 4.22
N GLY A 19 11.05 -14.62 3.51
CA GLY A 19 11.91 -14.85 2.35
C GLY A 19 11.17 -14.90 1.01
N SER A 20 9.83 -14.90 0.99
CA SER A 20 9.06 -14.67 -0.23
C SER A 20 9.14 -13.19 -0.66
N GLN A 21 9.00 -12.93 -1.95
CA GLN A 21 9.04 -11.57 -2.53
C GLN A 21 7.65 -11.04 -2.91
N LEU A 22 6.60 -11.60 -2.30
CA LEU A 22 5.19 -11.31 -2.60
C LEU A 22 4.66 -10.09 -1.84
N CYS A 23 5.52 -9.15 -1.43
CA CYS A 23 5.11 -8.01 -0.62
C CYS A 23 4.07 -7.14 -1.31
N VAL A 24 4.12 -7.00 -2.65
CA VAL A 24 3.12 -6.25 -3.43
C VAL A 24 1.74 -6.90 -3.33
N LEU A 25 1.64 -8.23 -3.46
CA LEU A 25 0.40 -8.99 -3.30
C LEU A 25 -0.25 -8.72 -1.94
N HIS A 26 0.51 -8.96 -0.88
CA HIS A 26 -0.02 -8.81 0.47
C HIS A 26 -0.27 -7.34 0.82
N CYS A 27 0.50 -6.39 0.30
CA CYS A 27 0.24 -4.97 0.44
C CYS A 27 -1.13 -4.59 -0.17
N LEU A 28 -1.41 -5.06 -1.39
CA LEU A 28 -2.69 -4.86 -2.09
C LEU A 28 -3.86 -5.48 -1.32
N ASN A 29 -3.77 -6.76 -0.99
CA ASN A 29 -4.84 -7.48 -0.29
C ASN A 29 -5.10 -6.90 1.11
N ASN A 30 -4.03 -6.54 1.83
CA ASN A 30 -4.15 -5.88 3.12
C ASN A 30 -4.79 -4.50 3.01
N VAL A 31 -4.36 -3.65 2.05
CA VAL A 31 -4.96 -2.31 1.93
C VAL A 31 -6.40 -2.37 1.44
N LEU A 32 -6.75 -3.32 0.57
CA LEU A 32 -8.11 -3.52 0.07
C LEU A 32 -9.01 -4.30 1.04
N GLN A 33 -8.39 -4.93 2.05
CA GLN A 33 -9.03 -5.68 3.13
C GLN A 33 -9.77 -6.94 2.67
N GLY A 34 -9.12 -7.71 1.79
CA GLY A 34 -9.56 -9.03 1.36
C GLY A 34 -8.56 -9.68 0.40
N PRO A 35 -8.73 -10.97 0.06
CA PRO A 35 -7.91 -11.67 -0.94
C PRO A 35 -8.34 -11.23 -2.35
N CYS A 36 -8.12 -9.96 -2.65
CA CYS A 36 -8.57 -9.29 -3.87
C CYS A 36 -7.77 -9.69 -5.11
N PHE A 37 -6.53 -10.15 -4.89
CA PHE A 37 -5.60 -10.61 -5.90
C PHE A 37 -4.96 -11.91 -5.46
N SER A 38 -4.63 -12.76 -6.44
CA SER A 38 -3.70 -13.89 -6.31
C SER A 38 -2.36 -13.58 -7.00
N VAL A 39 -1.39 -14.50 -6.89
CA VAL A 39 -0.12 -14.40 -7.62
C VAL A 39 -0.39 -14.44 -9.13
N GLU A 40 -1.29 -15.31 -9.58
CA GLU A 40 -1.66 -15.48 -10.98
C GLU A 40 -2.26 -14.18 -11.55
N ASP A 41 -3.09 -13.48 -10.78
CA ASP A 41 -3.65 -12.19 -11.18
C ASP A 41 -2.53 -11.16 -11.42
N LEU A 42 -1.56 -11.06 -10.50
CA LEU A 42 -0.45 -10.10 -10.64
C LEU A 42 0.49 -10.48 -11.78
N VAL A 43 0.71 -11.77 -12.04
CA VAL A 43 1.47 -12.25 -13.21
C VAL A 43 0.74 -11.89 -14.50
N ALA A 44 -0.58 -12.04 -14.55
CA ALA A 44 -1.38 -11.65 -15.71
C ALA A 44 -1.30 -10.13 -15.95
N ILE A 45 -1.44 -9.31 -14.90
CA ILE A 45 -1.29 -7.85 -14.99
C ILE A 45 0.11 -7.48 -15.49
N SER A 46 1.17 -8.07 -14.93
CA SER A 46 2.55 -7.86 -15.37
C SER A 46 2.73 -8.19 -16.86
N THR A 47 2.17 -9.31 -17.30
CA THR A 47 2.26 -9.76 -18.70
C THR A 47 1.58 -8.79 -19.65
N GLU A 48 0.42 -8.25 -19.28
CA GLU A 48 -0.29 -7.26 -20.09
C GLU A 48 0.46 -5.91 -20.14
N LEU A 49 1.07 -5.48 -19.03
CA LEU A 49 1.94 -4.30 -19.02
C LEU A 49 3.14 -4.49 -19.95
N ASP A 50 3.83 -5.63 -19.86
CA ASP A 50 4.96 -5.94 -20.75
C ASP A 50 4.54 -6.00 -22.22
N LYS A 51 3.34 -6.50 -22.54
CA LYS A 51 2.82 -6.47 -23.92
C LYS A 51 2.57 -5.04 -24.40
N ALA A 52 1.97 -4.19 -23.56
CA ALA A 52 1.71 -2.79 -23.88
C ALA A 52 3.01 -2.00 -24.08
N GLU A 53 3.99 -2.18 -23.19
CA GLU A 53 5.31 -1.56 -23.30
C GLU A 53 6.02 -2.00 -24.58
N ARG A 54 6.04 -3.31 -24.88
CA ARG A 54 6.62 -3.82 -26.13
C ARG A 54 5.93 -3.26 -27.36
N ALA A 55 4.60 -3.13 -27.35
CA ALA A 55 3.86 -2.56 -28.47
C ALA A 55 4.28 -1.12 -28.76
N LEU A 56 4.53 -0.30 -27.74
CA LEU A 56 5.04 1.07 -27.88
C LEU A 56 6.48 1.11 -28.41
N LEU A 57 7.31 0.14 -28.05
CA LEU A 57 8.72 0.08 -28.47
C LEU A 57 8.91 -0.50 -29.88
N ARG A 58 7.93 -1.22 -30.44
CA ARG A 58 8.03 -1.83 -31.79
C ARG A 58 8.32 -0.81 -32.89
N ASP A 59 7.87 0.42 -32.71
CA ASP A 59 8.05 1.53 -33.65
C ASP A 59 9.41 2.23 -33.51
N HIS A 60 10.21 1.87 -32.49
CA HIS A 60 11.53 2.44 -32.23
C HIS A 60 12.65 1.40 -32.47
N GLU A 61 13.33 1.47 -33.62
CA GLU A 61 14.37 0.50 -34.03
C GLU A 61 15.51 0.33 -33.00
N LEU A 62 15.90 1.40 -32.32
CA LEU A 62 16.97 1.39 -31.30
C LEU A 62 16.56 0.73 -29.97
N LEU A 63 15.25 0.60 -29.69
CA LEU A 63 14.75 0.10 -28.41
C LEU A 63 14.20 -1.32 -28.49
N ARG A 64 14.14 -1.92 -29.69
CA ARG A 64 13.68 -3.31 -29.89
C ARG A 64 14.48 -4.33 -29.08
N SER A 65 15.76 -4.09 -28.81
CA SER A 65 16.59 -4.99 -28.00
C SER A 65 16.14 -5.05 -26.53
N TYR A 66 15.47 -4.03 -26.01
CA TYR A 66 14.95 -3.99 -24.65
C TYR A 66 13.57 -4.67 -24.52
N ALA A 67 12.96 -5.09 -25.62
CA ALA A 67 11.62 -5.68 -25.65
C ALA A 67 11.58 -7.17 -25.25
N HIS A 68 12.71 -7.78 -24.86
CA HIS A 68 12.78 -9.22 -24.61
C HIS A 68 12.65 -9.61 -23.12
N ASP A 69 12.97 -8.70 -22.20
CA ASP A 69 12.95 -8.96 -20.76
C ASP A 69 11.66 -8.43 -20.13
N SER A 70 11.08 -9.20 -19.18
CA SER A 70 9.98 -8.72 -18.35
C SER A 70 10.51 -7.64 -17.40
N LEU A 71 9.96 -6.43 -17.50
CA LEU A 71 10.33 -5.31 -16.62
C LEU A 71 9.42 -5.24 -15.39
N ASN A 72 8.23 -5.84 -15.48
CA ASN A 72 7.18 -5.73 -14.47
C ASN A 72 7.17 -6.87 -13.45
N LEU A 73 7.79 -8.00 -13.76
CA LEU A 73 8.01 -9.15 -12.88
C LEU A 73 9.46 -9.61 -12.95
N SER A 74 10.14 -9.68 -11.81
CA SER A 74 11.49 -10.24 -11.71
C SER A 74 11.49 -11.76 -11.58
N GLU A 75 12.59 -12.40 -11.97
CA GLU A 75 12.80 -13.85 -11.80
C GLU A 75 12.73 -14.30 -10.33
N THR A 76 12.96 -13.38 -9.40
CA THR A 76 12.93 -13.63 -7.95
C THR A 76 11.54 -13.45 -7.34
N GLY A 77 10.58 -12.89 -8.10
CA GLY A 77 9.19 -12.69 -7.69
C GLY A 77 8.83 -11.27 -7.24
N PHE A 78 9.68 -10.27 -7.51
CA PHE A 78 9.33 -8.86 -7.29
C PHE A 78 8.41 -8.35 -8.40
N PHE A 79 7.35 -7.66 -8.01
CA PHE A 79 6.49 -6.92 -8.92
C PHE A 79 6.89 -5.44 -8.96
N SER A 80 6.82 -4.82 -10.13
CA SER A 80 7.06 -3.39 -10.28
C SER A 80 5.95 -2.56 -9.62
N VAL A 81 6.23 -1.27 -9.41
CA VAL A 81 5.20 -0.32 -8.94
C VAL A 81 4.05 -0.16 -9.94
N GLN A 82 4.30 -0.37 -11.24
CA GLN A 82 3.28 -0.28 -12.29
C GLN A 82 2.26 -1.43 -12.15
N VAL A 83 2.69 -2.63 -11.73
CA VAL A 83 1.76 -3.73 -11.40
C VAL A 83 0.86 -3.34 -10.25
N LEU A 84 1.41 -2.73 -9.19
CA LEU A 84 0.63 -2.25 -8.04
C LEU A 84 -0.38 -1.17 -8.49
N GLU A 85 0.03 -0.23 -9.34
CA GLU A 85 -0.84 0.81 -9.90
C GLU A 85 -1.98 0.23 -10.75
N ALA A 86 -1.65 -0.67 -11.68
CA ALA A 86 -2.64 -1.33 -12.53
C ALA A 86 -3.64 -2.15 -11.71
N ALA A 87 -3.16 -2.87 -10.69
CA ALA A 87 -4.00 -3.64 -9.77
C ALA A 87 -4.99 -2.73 -9.02
N LEU A 88 -4.53 -1.64 -8.41
CA LEU A 88 -5.43 -0.67 -7.76
C LEU A 88 -6.44 -0.07 -8.75
N GLY A 89 -6.02 0.14 -10.01
CA GLY A 89 -6.86 0.59 -11.11
C GLY A 89 -8.06 -0.32 -11.41
N VAL A 90 -7.91 -1.65 -11.26
CA VAL A 90 -9.02 -2.62 -11.42
C VAL A 90 -10.19 -2.32 -10.48
N TYR A 91 -9.89 -1.82 -9.28
CA TYR A 91 -10.89 -1.45 -8.27
C TYR A 91 -11.26 0.05 -8.29
N GLY A 92 -10.76 0.81 -9.28
CA GLY A 92 -10.97 2.25 -9.36
C GLY A 92 -10.32 3.04 -8.21
N VAL A 93 -9.35 2.43 -7.51
CA VAL A 93 -8.67 3.04 -6.37
C VAL A 93 -7.57 3.95 -6.89
N HIS A 94 -7.81 5.26 -6.81
CA HIS A 94 -6.78 6.25 -7.10
C HIS A 94 -5.89 6.48 -5.89
N TRP A 95 -4.62 6.72 -6.19
CA TRP A 95 -3.56 7.00 -5.22
C TRP A 95 -2.66 8.10 -5.78
N GLN A 96 -1.93 8.78 -4.91
CA GLN A 96 -1.03 9.86 -5.34
C GLN A 96 0.29 9.86 -4.57
N PRO A 97 1.42 10.20 -5.22
CA PRO A 97 2.68 10.40 -4.54
C PRO A 97 2.54 11.37 -3.37
N PHE A 98 3.22 11.09 -2.27
CA PHE A 98 3.12 11.84 -1.04
C PHE A 98 4.49 12.19 -0.48
N GLY A 99 4.68 13.46 -0.10
CA GLY A 99 5.86 13.91 0.64
C GLY A 99 7.19 13.89 -0.13
N ARG A 100 7.19 13.59 -1.44
CA ARG A 100 8.40 13.47 -2.26
C ARG A 100 9.22 14.77 -2.35
N GLU A 101 8.57 15.92 -2.29
CA GLU A 101 9.20 17.24 -2.40
C GLU A 101 9.63 17.80 -1.03
N ALA A 102 9.34 17.09 0.06
CA ALA A 102 9.64 17.57 1.39
C ALA A 102 11.14 17.45 1.70
N VAL A 103 11.85 18.58 1.62
CA VAL A 103 13.29 18.66 1.92
C VAL A 103 13.52 19.39 3.24
N GLY A 104 14.29 18.76 4.14
CA GLY A 104 14.59 19.29 5.47
C GLY A 104 13.53 18.93 6.52
N GLU A 105 13.94 18.94 7.79
CA GLU A 105 13.18 18.37 8.91
C GLU A 105 11.78 19.00 9.08
N CYS A 106 11.69 20.33 8.98
CA CYS A 106 10.41 21.04 9.11
C CYS A 106 9.42 20.67 7.99
N ALA A 107 9.90 20.61 6.74
CA ALA A 107 9.08 20.25 5.59
C ALA A 107 8.62 18.79 5.66
N VAL A 108 9.52 17.86 6.04
CA VAL A 108 9.19 16.44 6.24
C VAL A 108 8.14 16.27 7.32
N ARG A 109 8.29 16.97 8.45
CA ARG A 109 7.32 16.90 9.54
C ARG A 109 5.97 17.48 9.13
N SER A 110 5.96 18.60 8.42
CA SER A 110 4.74 19.21 7.87
C SER A 110 4.03 18.27 6.89
N ALA A 111 4.79 17.66 5.96
CA ALA A 111 4.28 16.65 5.06
C ALA A 111 3.68 15.49 5.84
N ALA A 112 4.41 14.87 6.77
CA ALA A 112 3.92 13.76 7.59
C ALA A 112 2.65 14.09 8.38
N CYS A 113 2.50 15.33 8.89
CA CYS A 113 1.25 15.78 9.52
C CYS A 113 0.05 15.69 8.57
N SER A 114 0.22 15.93 7.27
CA SER A 114 -0.84 15.80 6.28
C SER A 114 -1.20 14.34 5.93
N ALA A 115 -0.34 13.37 6.28
CA ALA A 115 -0.57 11.95 6.01
C ALA A 115 -1.87 11.44 6.66
N VAL A 116 -2.23 11.99 7.81
CA VAL A 116 -3.44 11.57 8.56
C VAL A 116 -4.75 12.00 7.89
N ALA A 117 -4.68 12.85 6.85
CA ALA A 117 -5.85 13.22 6.05
C ALA A 117 -6.31 12.06 5.14
N TYR A 118 -5.41 11.15 4.76
CA TYR A 118 -5.69 10.03 3.87
C TYR A 118 -6.47 8.90 4.57
N GLY A 119 -7.06 8.01 3.77
CA GLY A 119 -7.71 6.79 4.25
C GLY A 119 -6.70 5.65 4.46
N ALA A 120 -5.71 5.58 3.58
CA ALA A 120 -4.57 4.67 3.69
C ALA A 120 -3.30 5.32 3.11
N LEU A 121 -2.16 4.75 3.47
CA LEU A 121 -0.85 5.07 2.94
C LEU A 121 -0.19 3.77 2.47
N LEU A 122 0.40 3.79 1.29
CA LEU A 122 1.29 2.72 0.82
C LEU A 122 2.72 3.22 0.93
N LEU A 123 3.59 2.40 1.52
CA LEU A 123 4.98 2.75 1.77
C LEU A 123 5.87 1.72 1.10
N HIS A 124 6.93 2.23 0.48
CA HIS A 124 8.02 1.42 -0.04
C HIS A 124 9.33 1.88 0.61
N GLN A 125 9.94 0.97 1.37
CA GLN A 125 11.23 1.20 2.01
C GLN A 125 12.07 -0.08 1.88
N SER A 126 13.32 0.06 1.45
CA SER A 126 14.28 -1.06 1.39
C SER A 126 13.75 -2.31 0.68
N SER A 127 13.16 -2.13 -0.52
CA SER A 127 12.59 -3.20 -1.36
C SER A 127 11.40 -3.95 -0.75
N HIS A 128 10.64 -3.30 0.14
CA HIS A 128 9.46 -3.87 0.78
C HIS A 128 8.27 -2.92 0.74
N TRP A 129 7.12 -3.44 0.31
CA TRP A 129 5.84 -2.73 0.28
C TRP A 129 4.95 -3.13 1.46
N PHE A 130 4.35 -2.15 2.11
CA PHE A 130 3.37 -2.36 3.16
C PHE A 130 2.37 -1.20 3.24
N ALA A 131 1.26 -1.44 3.96
CA ALA A 131 0.19 -0.47 4.07
C ALA A 131 -0.02 0.02 5.51
N LEU A 132 -0.44 1.27 5.64
CA LEU A 132 -1.11 1.80 6.83
C LEU A 132 -2.54 2.14 6.41
N ARG A 133 -3.55 1.58 7.08
CA ARG A 133 -4.95 1.87 6.78
C ARG A 133 -5.70 2.33 8.01
N ARG A 134 -6.62 3.28 7.83
CA ARG A 134 -7.46 3.80 8.89
C ARG A 134 -8.84 3.14 8.88
N PHE A 135 -9.24 2.62 10.03
CA PHE A 135 -10.51 1.92 10.26
C PHE A 135 -11.41 2.69 11.21
N GLY A 136 -12.71 2.50 11.02
CA GLY A 136 -13.78 3.08 11.83
C GLY A 136 -14.53 4.19 11.10
N ARG A 137 -15.84 4.28 11.36
CA ARG A 137 -16.72 5.25 10.72
C ARG A 137 -16.50 6.68 11.21
N LYS A 138 -16.53 6.89 12.52
CA LYS A 138 -16.45 8.22 13.14
C LYS A 138 -15.02 8.76 13.14
N GLN A 139 -14.85 10.02 12.74
CA GLN A 139 -13.54 10.66 12.71
C GLN A 139 -12.82 10.63 14.07
N THR A 140 -13.58 10.69 15.17
CA THR A 140 -13.07 10.68 16.55
C THR A 140 -12.58 9.30 17.01
N SER A 141 -13.15 8.24 16.45
CA SER A 141 -12.86 6.86 16.87
C SER A 141 -11.98 6.11 15.86
N ARG A 142 -11.69 6.73 14.71
CA ARG A 142 -10.76 6.18 13.73
C ARG A 142 -9.40 5.88 14.34
N ARG A 143 -8.86 4.72 13.97
CA ARG A 143 -7.53 4.27 14.37
C ARG A 143 -6.76 3.80 13.15
N TRP A 144 -5.45 4.02 13.18
CA TRP A 144 -4.57 3.49 12.15
C TRP A 144 -4.18 2.06 12.50
N VAL A 145 -4.01 1.23 11.49
CA VAL A 145 -3.47 -0.11 11.63
C VAL A 145 -2.33 -0.26 10.63
N LEU A 146 -1.18 -0.69 11.13
CA LEU A 146 -0.03 -1.08 10.34
C LEU A 146 -0.24 -2.51 9.83
N LEU A 147 -0.24 -2.64 8.51
CA LEU A 147 -0.46 -3.88 7.78
C LEU A 147 0.82 -4.23 7.01
N ASP A 148 1.85 -4.56 7.77
CA ASP A 148 3.12 -5.04 7.26
C ASP A 148 3.12 -6.57 7.26
N SER A 149 3.15 -7.16 6.08
CA SER A 149 3.06 -8.62 5.90
C SER A 149 4.30 -9.36 6.43
N LEU A 150 5.43 -8.69 6.67
CA LEU A 150 6.59 -9.28 7.37
C LEU A 150 6.36 -9.40 8.88
N LYS A 151 5.40 -8.66 9.43
CA LYS A 151 5.07 -8.73 10.85
C LYS A 151 4.22 -9.96 11.16
N PHE A 152 4.26 -10.35 12.43
CA PHE A 152 3.45 -11.48 12.89
C PHE A 152 1.95 -11.18 12.87
N ARG A 153 1.56 -9.92 13.15
CA ARG A 153 0.16 -9.48 13.25
C ARG A 153 0.02 -8.00 12.89
N PRO A 154 -1.18 -7.53 12.54
CA PRO A 154 -1.47 -6.12 12.37
C PRO A 154 -1.31 -5.38 13.70
N GLU A 155 -0.94 -4.10 13.65
CA GLU A 155 -0.69 -3.32 14.86
C GLU A 155 -1.44 -1.99 14.83
N ILE A 156 -2.27 -1.74 15.85
CA ILE A 156 -2.95 -0.45 16.01
C ILE A 156 -1.91 0.65 16.32
N ARG A 157 -2.13 1.82 15.73
CA ARG A 157 -1.34 3.03 15.92
C ARG A 157 -2.24 4.24 16.13
N ARG A 158 -1.79 5.13 17.00
CA ARG A 158 -2.36 6.46 17.14
C ARG A 158 -1.90 7.36 16.00
N SER A 159 -2.64 8.44 15.77
CA SER A 159 -2.33 9.40 14.70
C SER A 159 -0.96 10.07 14.90
N ASP A 160 -0.57 10.41 16.13
CA ASP A 160 0.74 10.98 16.44
C ASP A 160 1.89 10.01 16.13
N GLU A 161 1.69 8.72 16.41
CA GLU A 161 2.66 7.66 16.11
C GLU A 161 2.79 7.46 14.59
N VAL A 162 1.70 7.53 13.84
CA VAL A 162 1.71 7.46 12.37
C VAL A 162 2.44 8.65 11.77
N VAL A 163 2.20 9.88 12.26
CA VAL A 163 2.93 11.07 11.80
C VAL A 163 4.43 10.91 12.04
N ALA A 164 4.84 10.49 13.24
CA ALA A 164 6.25 10.25 13.54
C ALA A 164 6.85 9.13 12.68
N LEU A 165 6.10 8.05 12.43
CA LEU A 165 6.52 6.94 11.58
C LEU A 165 6.73 7.38 10.13
N VAL A 166 5.76 8.09 9.54
CA VAL A 166 5.83 8.61 8.17
C VAL A 166 6.97 9.60 8.02
N ALA A 167 7.17 10.51 8.99
CA ALA A 167 8.30 11.43 8.97
C ALA A 167 9.65 10.69 8.93
N ARG A 168 9.80 9.62 9.74
CA ARG A 168 11.03 8.79 9.71
C ARG A 168 11.24 8.12 8.36
N TYR A 169 10.20 7.57 7.74
CA TYR A 169 10.30 6.95 6.42
C TYR A 169 10.65 7.97 5.33
N LEU A 170 9.99 9.14 5.31
CA LEU A 170 10.32 10.21 4.36
C LEU A 170 11.78 10.67 4.51
N SER A 171 12.25 10.87 5.74
CA SER A 171 13.66 11.21 6.01
C SER A 171 14.65 10.12 5.57
N ALA A 172 14.23 8.86 5.58
CA ALA A 172 15.03 7.72 5.12
C ALA A 172 14.95 7.51 3.59
N GLY A 173 14.26 8.40 2.86
CA GLY A 173 14.10 8.30 1.41
C GLY A 173 13.03 7.29 0.96
N ALA A 174 12.11 6.90 1.85
CA ALA A 174 10.98 6.05 1.47
C ALA A 174 10.13 6.72 0.40
N VAL A 175 9.56 5.90 -0.48
CA VAL A 175 8.48 6.36 -1.36
C VAL A 175 7.16 6.11 -0.63
N VAL A 176 6.32 7.15 -0.56
CA VAL A 176 5.02 7.07 0.10
C VAL A 176 3.95 7.52 -0.88
N PHE A 177 2.82 6.82 -0.87
CA PHE A 177 1.63 7.16 -1.63
C PHE A 177 0.42 7.25 -0.70
N GLY A 178 -0.41 8.25 -0.93
CA GLY A 178 -1.65 8.44 -0.18
C GLY A 178 -2.87 7.97 -0.98
N ILE A 179 -3.77 7.24 -0.32
CA ILE A 179 -5.06 6.81 -0.87
C ILE A 179 -6.18 7.54 -0.12
N PRO A 180 -6.99 8.37 -0.80
CA PRO A 180 -8.12 9.04 -0.16
C PRO A 180 -9.16 8.04 0.38
N LYS A 181 -9.83 8.35 1.49
CA LYS A 181 -10.76 7.40 2.13
C LYS A 181 -11.93 7.03 1.20
N GLN A 182 -12.40 7.97 0.38
CA GLN A 182 -13.46 7.73 -0.60
C GLN A 182 -13.05 6.79 -1.76
N ALA A 183 -11.75 6.61 -1.98
CA ALA A 183 -11.24 5.69 -2.98
C ALA A 183 -11.18 4.25 -2.46
N LEU A 184 -11.20 4.04 -1.14
CA LEU A 184 -11.08 2.72 -0.53
C LEU A 184 -12.46 2.03 -0.43
N PRO A 185 -12.51 0.70 -0.59
CA PRO A 185 -13.73 -0.05 -0.32
C PRO A 185 -14.12 0.05 1.15
N GLU A 186 -15.42 0.08 1.45
CA GLU A 186 -15.92 -0.07 2.82
C GLU A 186 -15.69 -1.51 3.31
N THR A 187 -15.35 -1.67 4.59
CA THR A 187 -14.97 -2.98 5.15
C THR A 187 -15.77 -3.35 6.38
N LEU A 188 -15.72 -4.63 6.76
CA LEU A 188 -16.30 -5.11 8.02
C LEU A 188 -15.76 -4.34 9.23
N ALA A 189 -14.45 -4.05 9.24
CA ALA A 189 -13.84 -3.21 10.27
C ALA A 189 -14.40 -1.78 10.27
N ASP A 190 -14.65 -1.18 9.11
CA ASP A 190 -15.26 0.16 9.04
C ASP A 190 -16.70 0.16 9.57
N GLN A 191 -17.47 -0.91 9.35
CA GLN A 191 -18.86 -1.04 9.75
C GLN A 191 -19.05 -1.51 11.20
N SER A 192 -18.02 -2.08 11.81
CA SER A 192 -18.10 -2.64 13.15
C SER A 192 -18.12 -1.56 14.24
N GLY A 193 -19.09 -1.64 15.14
CA GLY A 193 -19.20 -0.75 16.31
C GLY A 193 -18.05 -0.88 17.30
N VAL A 194 -17.21 -1.92 17.18
CA VAL A 194 -16.04 -2.16 18.05
C VAL A 194 -14.99 -1.05 17.94
N TRP A 195 -14.94 -0.36 16.80
CA TRP A 195 -14.05 0.79 16.58
C TRP A 195 -14.61 2.09 17.14
N GLU A 196 -15.84 2.10 17.65
CA GLU A 196 -16.52 3.30 18.15
C GLU A 196 -16.62 3.34 19.68
N THR A 197 -16.36 2.23 20.35
CA THR A 197 -16.38 2.17 21.82
C THR A 197 -15.22 2.98 22.39
N ALA A 198 -15.56 3.99 23.20
CA ALA A 198 -14.62 4.81 23.95
C ALA A 198 -13.85 4.01 25.01
#